data_AF-A0A7C3EHE3-F1
#
_entry.id   AF-A0A7C3EHE3-F1
#
_cell.length_a   1.000
_cell.length_b   1.000
_cell.length_c   1.000
_cell.angle_alpha   90.00
_cell.angle_beta   90.00
_cell.angle_gamma   90.00
#
_symmetry.space_group_name_H-M   'P 1'
#
loop_
_entity.id
_entity.type
_entity.pdbx_description
1 polymer ?
#
loop_
_entity_poly.entity_id
_entity_poly.type
_entity_poly.pdbx_seq_one_letter_code
_entity_poly.pdbx_strand_id
1 'polypeptide(L)'
;GLFRELAGVQVRSFEALGKGSVRLSLMDSLIHRLISTFIPCKGEVWADIIETDTAQVIARYHDKRKHYSGKPAITCNKFGAGSVWYLGTSPDATTTFFLYKTILKQAGLEPRFLGLGIEEIKRTSHDGNNVTVLLNHTPKKKRIYGRIIPPWGTIVIEGE
;
A
#
# COMPACT_ATOMS: atom_id res chain seq x y z
N GLY A 1 -16.70 -3.21 17.95
CA GLY A 1 -15.90 -4.41 18.27
C GLY A 1 -14.74 -4.03 19.15
N LEU A 2 -13.94 -5.00 19.59
CA LEU A 2 -12.85 -4.83 20.55
C LEU A 2 -11.84 -3.73 20.13
N PHE A 3 -11.57 -3.58 18.83
CA PHE A 3 -10.62 -2.60 18.30
C PHE A 3 -11.25 -1.29 17.81
N ARG A 4 -12.53 -1.02 18.10
CA ARG A 4 -13.25 0.17 17.59
C ARG A 4 -12.56 1.46 17.98
N GLU A 5 -12.25 1.63 19.26
CA GLU A 5 -11.61 2.83 19.80
C GLU A 5 -10.23 3.04 19.17
N LEU A 6 -9.45 1.95 19.09
CA LEU A 6 -8.11 1.94 18.53
C LEU A 6 -8.12 2.30 17.02
N ALA A 7 -9.02 1.71 16.24
CA ALA A 7 -9.12 1.95 14.80
C ALA A 7 -9.93 3.21 14.44
N GLY A 8 -10.69 3.78 15.38
CA GLY A 8 -11.54 4.94 15.16
C GLY A 8 -12.64 4.72 14.13
N VAL A 9 -13.10 3.46 13.95
CA VAL A 9 -14.12 3.09 12.97
C VAL A 9 -15.11 2.07 13.51
N GLN A 10 -16.32 2.10 12.95
CA GLN A 10 -17.35 1.09 13.15
C GLN A 10 -17.72 0.44 11.81
N VAL A 11 -17.59 -0.89 11.72
CA VAL A 11 -18.13 -1.67 10.60
C VAL A 11 -19.62 -1.90 10.82
N ARG A 12 -20.46 -1.45 9.88
CA ARG A 12 -21.92 -1.61 9.96
C ARG A 12 -22.41 -2.87 9.27
N SER A 13 -21.82 -3.15 8.12
CA SER A 13 -22.10 -4.31 7.28
C SER A 13 -20.93 -4.51 6.31
N PHE A 14 -20.99 -5.55 5.50
CA PHE A 14 -20.04 -5.79 4.44
C PHE A 14 -20.75 -6.34 3.20
N GLU A 15 -20.13 -6.17 2.04
CA GLU A 15 -20.49 -6.87 0.81
C GLU A 15 -19.34 -7.81 0.39
N ALA A 16 -19.67 -9.06 0.06
CA ALA A 16 -18.73 -9.96 -0.61
C ALA A 16 -18.66 -9.62 -2.10
N LEU A 17 -17.49 -9.22 -2.59
CA LEU A 17 -17.27 -8.91 -4.01
C LEU A 17 -16.86 -10.14 -4.82
N GLY A 18 -16.31 -11.17 -4.17
CA GLY A 18 -15.81 -12.37 -4.82
C GLY A 18 -14.69 -12.03 -5.81
N LYS A 19 -14.87 -12.37 -7.09
CA LYS A 19 -13.95 -11.99 -8.19
C LYS A 19 -14.18 -10.56 -8.72
N GLY A 20 -15.15 -9.84 -8.14
CA GLY A 20 -15.45 -8.46 -8.48
C GLY A 20 -14.51 -7.46 -7.81
N SER A 21 -14.68 -6.20 -8.21
CA SER A 21 -13.91 -5.08 -7.66
C SER A 21 -14.77 -3.83 -7.56
N VAL A 22 -14.42 -2.92 -6.66
CA VAL A 22 -15.01 -1.60 -6.53
C VAL A 22 -13.92 -0.55 -6.64
N ARG A 23 -14.17 0.54 -7.38
CA ARG A 23 -13.18 1.62 -7.51
C ARG A 23 -13.04 2.37 -6.19
N LEU A 24 -11.81 2.77 -5.89
CA LEU A 24 -11.45 3.61 -4.76
C LEU A 24 -10.98 4.99 -5.25
N SER A 25 -11.31 6.01 -4.49
CA SER A 25 -10.78 7.37 -4.63
C SER A 25 -9.88 7.67 -3.44
N LEU A 26 -8.60 7.98 -3.70
CA LEU A 26 -7.63 8.31 -2.65
C LEU A 26 -7.71 9.80 -2.32
N MET A 27 -7.72 10.14 -1.04
CA MET A 27 -8.05 11.47 -0.52
C MET A 27 -6.99 12.07 0.41
N ASP A 28 -5.97 11.30 0.78
CA ASP A 28 -4.95 11.67 1.77
C ASP A 28 -3.98 12.75 1.30
N SER A 29 -3.89 13.01 -0.02
CA SER A 29 -3.13 14.14 -0.56
C SER A 29 -3.68 14.64 -1.90
N LEU A 30 -3.29 15.86 -2.30
CA LEU A 30 -3.57 16.39 -3.65
C LEU A 30 -3.05 15.46 -4.76
N ILE A 31 -1.83 14.95 -4.58
CA ILE A 31 -1.19 14.03 -5.53
C ILE A 31 -2.02 12.74 -5.64
N HIS A 32 -2.45 12.17 -4.51
CA HIS A 32 -3.25 10.95 -4.51
C HIS A 32 -4.65 11.13 -5.12
N ARG A 33 -5.27 12.30 -4.93
CA ARG A 33 -6.53 12.64 -5.64
C ARG A 33 -6.35 12.69 -7.15
N LEU A 34 -5.27 13.30 -7.62
CA LEU A 34 -4.93 13.32 -9.05
C LEU A 34 -4.64 11.92 -9.58
N ILE A 35 -3.78 11.16 -8.89
CA ILE A 35 -3.43 9.78 -9.24
C ILE A 35 -4.67 8.91 -9.35
N SER A 36 -5.53 8.89 -8.34
CA SER A 36 -6.73 8.03 -8.33
C SER A 36 -7.82 8.49 -9.31
N THR A 37 -7.67 9.67 -9.92
CA THR A 37 -8.50 10.11 -11.06
C THR A 37 -8.05 9.42 -12.35
N PHE A 38 -6.74 9.40 -12.63
CA PHE A 38 -6.18 8.91 -13.90
C PHE A 38 -5.76 7.44 -13.86
N ILE A 39 -5.37 6.93 -12.70
CA ILE A 39 -4.89 5.58 -12.48
C ILE A 39 -5.96 4.82 -11.67
N PRO A 40 -6.50 3.69 -12.21
CA PRO A 40 -7.46 2.88 -11.48
C PRO A 40 -6.89 2.38 -10.16
N CYS A 41 -7.55 2.74 -9.06
CA CYS A 41 -7.33 2.19 -7.73
C CYS A 41 -8.59 1.40 -7.35
N LYS A 42 -8.44 0.17 -6.83
CA LYS A 42 -9.56 -0.72 -6.57
C LYS A 42 -9.44 -1.43 -5.23
N GLY A 43 -10.60 -1.75 -4.68
CA GLY A 43 -10.81 -2.75 -3.64
C GLY A 43 -11.41 -4.01 -4.25
N GLU A 44 -11.01 -5.16 -3.73
CA GLU A 44 -11.32 -6.49 -4.22
C GLU A 44 -11.77 -7.39 -3.05
N VAL A 45 -12.29 -8.57 -3.37
CA VAL A 45 -12.70 -9.64 -2.44
C VAL A 45 -13.90 -9.27 -1.53
N TRP A 46 -13.83 -8.19 -0.77
CA TRP A 46 -14.91 -7.67 0.07
C TRP A 46 -14.93 -6.13 0.11
N ALA A 47 -16.05 -5.57 0.57
CA ALA A 47 -16.20 -4.16 0.87
C ALA A 47 -16.91 -3.99 2.21
N ASP A 48 -16.15 -3.63 3.25
CA ASP A 48 -16.72 -3.21 4.53
C ASP A 48 -17.35 -1.82 4.38
N ILE A 49 -18.56 -1.70 4.89
CA ILE A 49 -19.32 -0.46 4.93
C ILE A 49 -19.09 0.14 6.31
N ILE A 50 -18.10 1.02 6.39
CA ILE A 50 -17.62 1.58 7.65
C ILE A 50 -18.09 3.02 7.86
N GLU A 51 -18.19 3.39 9.13
CA GLU A 51 -18.36 4.75 9.61
C GLU A 51 -17.14 5.14 10.45
N THR A 52 -16.72 6.39 10.35
CA THR A 52 -15.57 6.91 11.11
C THR A 52 -16.05 7.58 12.39
N ASP A 53 -15.41 7.25 13.51
CA ASP A 53 -15.56 7.97 14.77
C ASP A 53 -14.49 9.06 14.85
N THR A 54 -13.22 8.67 14.98
CA THR A 54 -12.06 9.57 15.06
C THR A 54 -11.09 9.44 13.89
N ALA A 55 -11.22 8.37 13.09
CA ALA A 55 -10.26 8.08 12.03
C ALA A 55 -10.38 9.06 10.85
N GLN A 56 -9.23 9.49 10.33
CA GLN A 56 -9.15 10.24 9.09
C GLN A 56 -9.43 9.32 7.90
N VAL A 57 -10.26 9.77 6.96
CA VAL A 57 -10.54 9.06 5.71
C VAL A 57 -9.38 9.22 4.72
N ILE A 58 -8.81 8.09 4.30
CA ILE A 58 -7.71 8.03 3.32
C ILE A 58 -8.24 7.65 1.94
N ALA A 59 -9.22 6.75 1.86
CA ALA A 59 -9.88 6.40 0.61
C ALA A 59 -11.39 6.23 0.80
N ARG A 60 -12.14 6.49 -0.27
CA ARG A 60 -13.59 6.25 -0.33
C ARG A 60 -13.94 5.31 -1.48
N TYR A 61 -15.02 4.54 -1.32
CA TYR A 61 -15.61 3.82 -2.44
C TYR A 61 -16.18 4.79 -3.46
N HIS A 62 -16.00 4.47 -4.75
CA HIS A 62 -16.45 5.29 -5.86
C HIS A 62 -17.06 4.42 -6.97
N ASP A 63 -18.27 3.92 -6.73
CA ASP A 63 -19.08 3.24 -7.76
C ASP A 63 -20.54 3.61 -7.57
N LYS A 64 -21.11 4.37 -8.51
CA LYS A 64 -22.50 4.87 -8.45
C LYS A 64 -23.55 3.75 -8.37
N ARG A 65 -23.20 2.51 -8.72
CA ARG A 65 -24.09 1.35 -8.63
C ARG A 65 -24.12 0.72 -7.23
N LYS A 66 -23.21 1.13 -6.34
CA LYS A 66 -23.11 0.64 -4.97
C LYS A 66 -23.78 1.62 -4.01
N HIS A 67 -24.63 1.11 -3.13
CA HIS A 67 -25.34 1.94 -2.13
C HIS A 67 -24.39 2.60 -1.11
N TYR A 68 -23.16 2.10 -0.99
CA TYR A 68 -22.11 2.65 -0.13
C TYR A 68 -21.10 3.52 -0.89
N SER A 69 -21.41 3.94 -2.12
CA SER A 69 -20.57 4.92 -2.83
C SER A 69 -20.38 6.19 -1.99
N GLY A 70 -19.15 6.68 -1.91
CA GLY A 70 -18.76 7.80 -1.06
C GLY A 70 -18.50 7.43 0.41
N LYS A 71 -18.81 6.22 0.86
CA LYS A 71 -18.44 5.76 2.21
C LYS A 71 -16.91 5.56 2.30
N PRO A 72 -16.31 5.73 3.49
CA PRO A 72 -14.90 5.42 3.71
C PRO A 72 -14.60 3.96 3.38
N ALA A 73 -13.43 3.71 2.81
CA ALA A 73 -12.92 2.38 2.50
C ALA A 73 -11.59 2.12 3.21
N ILE A 74 -10.74 3.15 3.33
CA ILE A 74 -9.47 3.07 4.03
C ILE A 74 -9.36 4.28 4.95
N THR A 75 -8.97 4.06 6.20
CA THR A 75 -8.84 5.11 7.21
C THR A 75 -7.52 4.98 7.98
N CYS A 76 -7.11 6.07 8.61
CA CYS A 76 -5.99 6.11 9.55
C CYS A 76 -6.42 6.86 10.81
N ASN A 77 -6.30 6.23 11.97
CA ASN A 77 -6.54 6.83 13.27
C ASN A 77 -5.22 7.11 13.98
N LYS A 78 -5.11 8.25 14.66
CA LYS A 78 -4.01 8.50 15.60
C LYS A 78 -4.43 7.95 16.96
N PHE A 79 -3.59 7.11 17.56
CA PHE A 79 -3.89 6.48 18.84
C PHE A 79 -2.61 6.35 19.67
N GLY A 80 -2.59 7.00 20.85
CA GLY A 80 -1.37 7.14 21.64
C GLY A 80 -0.25 7.79 20.82
N ALA A 81 0.94 7.20 20.86
CA ALA A 81 2.10 7.65 20.08
C ALA A 81 2.11 7.11 18.63
N GLY A 82 1.12 6.31 18.24
CA GLY A 82 1.11 5.58 16.98
C GLY A 82 -0.05 5.93 16.05
N SER A 83 -0.16 5.12 15.00
CA SER A 83 -1.24 5.17 14.02
C SER A 83 -1.81 3.79 13.76
N VAL A 84 -3.11 3.73 13.51
CA VAL A 84 -3.83 2.51 13.17
C VAL A 84 -4.48 2.71 11.82
N TRP A 85 -4.15 1.84 10.87
CA TRP A 85 -4.73 1.84 9.53
C TRP A 85 -5.79 0.75 9.43
N TYR A 86 -7.00 1.12 9.01
CA TYR A 86 -8.08 0.18 8.72
C TYR A 86 -8.31 0.10 7.22
N LEU A 87 -8.23 -1.11 6.67
CA LEU A 87 -8.48 -1.39 5.25
C LEU A 87 -9.79 -2.18 5.17
N GLY A 88 -10.86 -1.51 4.76
CA GLY A 88 -12.18 -2.13 4.60
C GLY A 88 -12.34 -2.97 3.33
N THR A 89 -11.26 -3.33 2.65
CA THR A 89 -11.27 -4.09 1.40
C THR A 89 -9.88 -4.66 1.15
N SER A 90 -9.74 -5.62 0.22
CA SER A 90 -8.43 -6.03 -0.30
C SER A 90 -7.99 -5.03 -1.37
N PRO A 91 -6.98 -4.17 -1.15
CA PRO A 91 -6.53 -3.25 -2.18
C PRO A 91 -5.86 -4.00 -3.35
N ASP A 92 -6.08 -3.54 -4.57
CA ASP A 92 -5.34 -4.01 -5.74
C ASP A 92 -3.85 -3.59 -5.66
N ALA A 93 -3.02 -4.13 -6.55
CA ALA A 93 -1.58 -3.86 -6.53
C ALA A 93 -1.24 -2.36 -6.62
N THR A 94 -2.00 -1.61 -7.42
CA THR A 94 -1.84 -0.16 -7.57
C THR A 94 -2.16 0.58 -6.27
N THR A 95 -3.31 0.29 -5.67
CA THR A 95 -3.74 0.91 -4.40
C THR A 95 -2.76 0.56 -3.30
N THR A 96 -2.34 -0.71 -3.23
CA THR A 96 -1.34 -1.20 -2.27
C THR A 96 -0.04 -0.40 -2.39
N PHE A 97 0.48 -0.21 -3.60
CA PHE A 97 1.72 0.53 -3.83
C PHE A 97 1.66 1.96 -3.28
N PHE A 98 0.62 2.72 -3.62
CA PHE A 98 0.48 4.11 -3.15
C PHE A 98 0.21 4.19 -1.65
N LEU A 99 -0.63 3.29 -1.12
CA LEU A 99 -0.97 3.24 0.29
C LEU A 99 0.26 2.93 1.15
N TYR A 100 1.00 1.87 0.83
CA TYR A 100 2.18 1.48 1.60
C TYR A 100 3.31 2.52 1.49
N LYS A 101 3.44 3.21 0.36
CA LYS A 101 4.37 4.35 0.26
C LYS A 101 4.03 5.43 1.28
N THR A 102 2.75 5.74 1.51
CA THR A 102 2.33 6.68 2.56
C THR A 102 2.57 6.11 3.96
N ILE A 103 2.16 4.86 4.21
CA ILE A 103 2.31 4.21 5.52
C ILE A 103 3.78 4.18 5.95
N LEU A 104 4.67 3.70 5.07
CA LEU A 104 6.11 3.60 5.36
C LEU A 104 6.73 4.98 5.62
N LYS A 105 6.40 5.99 4.81
CA LYS A 105 6.86 7.36 5.05
C LYS A 105 6.38 7.93 6.38
N GLN A 106 5.11 7.70 6.73
CA GLN A 106 4.57 8.15 8.02
C GLN A 106 5.21 7.43 9.21
N ALA A 107 5.68 6.20 9.02
CA ALA A 107 6.45 5.45 10.00
C ALA A 107 7.92 5.89 10.09
N GLY A 108 8.34 6.93 9.34
CA GLY A 108 9.72 7.41 9.32
C GLY A 108 10.66 6.55 8.48
N LEU A 109 10.13 5.63 7.66
CA LEU A 109 10.92 4.80 6.76
C LEU A 109 11.08 5.49 5.39
N GLU A 110 12.15 5.13 4.69
CA GLU A 110 12.46 5.63 3.35
C GLU A 110 12.21 4.55 2.28
N PRO A 111 10.95 4.30 1.87
CA PRO A 111 10.66 3.28 0.87
C PRO A 111 11.29 3.67 -0.48
N ARG A 112 12.06 2.75 -1.06
CA ARG A 112 12.65 2.90 -2.39
C ARG A 112 11.95 1.99 -3.40
N PHE A 113 11.60 2.54 -4.55
CA PHE A 113 11.07 1.78 -5.66
C PHE A 113 12.12 1.72 -6.77
N LEU A 114 12.66 0.53 -7.01
CA LEU A 114 13.71 0.28 -8.02
C LEU A 114 13.14 -0.17 -9.37
N GLY A 115 11.81 -0.15 -9.51
CA GLY A 115 11.09 -0.63 -10.68
C GLY A 115 10.46 -1.99 -10.45
N LEU A 116 9.43 -2.29 -11.25
CA LEU A 116 8.70 -3.56 -11.16
C LEU A 116 9.64 -4.76 -11.38
N GLY A 117 9.52 -5.73 -10.47
CA GLY A 117 10.28 -6.98 -10.48
C GLY A 117 11.71 -6.86 -9.98
N ILE A 118 12.13 -5.70 -9.45
CA ILE A 118 13.41 -5.58 -8.74
C ILE A 118 13.17 -5.65 -7.23
N GLU A 119 13.91 -6.54 -6.58
CA GLU A 119 13.96 -6.65 -5.13
C GLU A 119 15.36 -6.26 -4.63
N GLU A 120 15.40 -5.47 -3.57
CA GLU A 120 16.62 -5.09 -2.85
C GLU A 120 16.54 -5.63 -1.42
N ILE A 121 17.57 -6.37 -1.02
CA ILE A 121 17.71 -6.90 0.34
C ILE A 121 19.03 -6.39 0.90
N LYS A 122 18.98 -5.66 2.01
CA LYS A 122 20.17 -5.24 2.75
C LYS A 122 20.39 -6.17 3.93
N ARG A 123 21.61 -6.67 4.07
CA ARG A 123 22.02 -7.58 5.15
C ARG A 123 23.35 -7.11 5.71
N THR A 124 23.59 -7.40 6.98
CA THR A 124 24.92 -7.27 7.60
C THR A 124 25.47 -8.68 7.77
N SER A 125 26.69 -8.92 7.30
CA SER A 125 27.37 -10.20 7.45
C SER A 125 27.78 -10.43 8.92
N HIS A 126 28.20 -11.66 9.23
CA HIS A 126 28.75 -11.97 10.55
C HIS A 126 29.97 -11.10 10.89
N ASP A 127 30.78 -10.78 9.88
CA ASP A 127 31.99 -9.97 10.03
C ASP A 127 31.71 -8.45 10.06
N GLY A 128 30.43 -8.06 10.12
CA GLY A 128 30.00 -6.66 10.22
C GLY A 128 29.89 -5.92 8.89
N ASN A 129 30.22 -6.58 7.77
CA ASN A 129 30.17 -5.95 6.45
C ASN A 129 28.72 -5.82 5.96
N ASN A 130 28.35 -4.66 5.44
CA ASN A 130 27.05 -4.46 4.83
C ASN A 130 27.03 -5.02 3.41
N VAL A 131 25.97 -5.73 3.07
CA VAL A 131 25.79 -6.38 1.77
C VAL A 131 24.40 -6.04 1.24
N THR A 132 24.34 -5.60 -0.01
CA THR A 132 23.11 -5.36 -0.74
C THR A 132 22.94 -6.42 -1.82
N VAL A 133 21.89 -7.24 -1.72
CA VAL A 133 21.51 -8.23 -2.72
C VAL A 133 20.41 -7.63 -3.59
N LEU A 134 20.62 -7.62 -4.90
CA LEU A 134 19.62 -7.17 -5.86
C LEU A 134 19.17 -8.35 -6.71
N LEU A 135 17.87 -8.62 -6.73
CA LEU A 135 17.26 -9.70 -7.51
C LEU A 135 16.38 -9.10 -8.62
N ASN A 136 16.46 -9.69 -9.81
CA ASN A 136 15.63 -9.32 -10.96
C ASN A 136 14.65 -10.45 -11.28
N HIS A 137 13.41 -10.29 -10.87
CA HIS A 137 12.30 -11.23 -11.12
C HIS A 137 11.64 -11.02 -12.48
N THR A 138 12.40 -10.59 -13.49
CA THR A 138 11.86 -10.31 -14.83
C THR A 138 12.69 -10.97 -15.93
N PRO A 139 12.08 -11.28 -17.10
CA PRO A 139 12.79 -11.88 -18.23
C PRO A 139 13.66 -10.88 -19.01
N LYS A 140 13.78 -9.63 -18.54
CA LYS A 140 14.56 -8.57 -19.19
C LYS A 140 15.70 -8.15 -18.30
N LYS A 141 16.84 -7.80 -18.89
CA LYS A 141 17.94 -7.16 -18.13
C LYS A 141 17.48 -5.84 -17.54
N LYS A 142 17.97 -5.52 -16.35
CA LYS A 142 17.64 -4.29 -15.61
C LYS A 142 18.92 -3.58 -15.20
N ARG A 143 18.90 -2.25 -15.18
CA ARG A 143 20.05 -1.44 -14.77
C ARG A 143 19.71 -0.71 -13.48
N ILE A 144 20.40 -1.06 -12.39
CA ILE A 144 20.18 -0.54 -11.03
C ILE A 144 21.55 -0.18 -10.44
N TYR A 145 21.69 1.01 -9.84
CA TYR A 145 22.96 1.52 -9.29
C TYR A 145 24.17 1.38 -10.22
N GLY A 146 23.95 1.61 -11.53
CA GLY A 146 25.01 1.49 -12.54
C GLY A 146 25.40 0.05 -12.89
N ARG A 147 24.86 -0.96 -12.21
CA ARG A 147 25.07 -2.39 -12.51
C ARG A 147 23.96 -2.93 -13.41
N ILE A 148 24.29 -3.93 -14.23
CA ILE A 148 23.33 -4.66 -15.06
C ILE A 148 23.01 -5.98 -14.37
N ILE A 149 21.75 -6.18 -14.04
CA ILE A 149 21.22 -7.44 -13.51
C ILE A 149 20.65 -8.23 -14.69
N PRO A 150 21.13 -9.46 -14.97
CA PRO A 150 20.60 -10.27 -16.06
C PRO A 150 19.14 -10.67 -15.78
N PRO A 151 18.39 -11.13 -16.80
CA PRO A 151 17.08 -11.75 -16.61
C PRO A 151 17.11 -12.83 -15.53
N TRP A 152 16.16 -12.83 -14.59
CA TRP A 152 16.09 -13.78 -13.47
C TRP A 152 17.37 -13.82 -12.60
N GLY A 153 18.21 -12.79 -12.74
CA GLY A 153 19.54 -12.73 -12.17
C GLY A 153 19.58 -12.12 -10.78
N THR A 154 20.71 -12.33 -10.12
CA THR A 154 21.05 -11.72 -8.84
C THR A 154 22.43 -11.08 -8.94
N ILE A 155 22.60 -9.92 -8.32
CA ILE A 155 23.91 -9.33 -8.07
C ILE A 155 24.05 -9.00 -6.58
N VAL A 156 25.27 -9.12 -6.08
CA VAL A 156 25.63 -8.76 -4.71
C VAL A 156 26.56 -7.56 -4.77
N ILE A 157 26.25 -6.54 -3.99
CA ILE A 157 27.05 -5.33 -3.83
C ILE A 157 27.51 -5.33 -2.37
N GLU A 158 28.80 -5.53 -2.17
CA GLU A 158 29.43 -5.31 -0.87
C GLU A 158 29.52 -3.80 -0.63
N GLY A 159 29.09 -3.35 0.55
CA GLY A 159 29.26 -1.97 0.98
C GLY A 159 30.73 -1.67 1.25
N GLU A 160 31.14 -0.43 0.98
CA GLU A 160 32.37 0.13 1.56
C GLU A 160 32.26 0.22 3.10
#